data_AF-A0A2P8MCX2-F1
#
_entry.id   AF-A0A2P8MCX2-F1
#
_cell.length_a   1.000
_cell.length_b   1.000
_cell.length_c   1.000
_cell.angle_alpha   90.00
_cell.angle_beta   90.00
_cell.angle_gamma   90.00
#
_symmetry.space_group_name_H-M   'P 1'
#
loop_
_entity.id
_entity.type
_entity.pdbx_description
1 polymer ?
#
loop_
_entity_poly.entity_id
_entity_poly.type
_entity_poly.pdbx_seq_one_letter_code
_entity_poly.pdbx_strand_id
1 'polypeptide(L)'
;MSDSEKYNKVIRLKGYVNRLSNLLDDTYGLDFTQFKTAGTTNWSGKVKKSQFDDEYKKASDELARTAPEVEEAISTCKSKMYSLAWSIDDKWMKTKALAITAF
;
A
#
# COMPACT_ATOMS: atom_id res chain seq x y z
N MET A 1 17.36 4.45 -22.62
CA MET A 1 16.03 3.79 -22.57
C MET A 1 15.17 4.42 -23.62
N SER A 2 14.69 3.61 -24.56
CA SER A 2 13.76 4.01 -25.61
C SER A 2 12.40 4.41 -25.04
N ASP A 3 11.63 5.14 -25.84
CA ASP A 3 10.26 5.53 -25.49
C ASP A 3 9.34 4.33 -25.27
N SER A 4 9.48 3.28 -26.06
CA SER A 4 8.76 2.01 -25.87
C SER A 4 9.07 1.37 -24.51
N GLU A 5 10.34 1.36 -24.10
CA GLU A 5 10.72 0.88 -22.78
C GLU A 5 10.16 1.76 -21.65
N LYS A 6 10.19 3.10 -21.80
CA LYS A 6 9.57 4.03 -20.83
C LYS A 6 8.07 3.77 -20.70
N TYR A 7 7.36 3.63 -21.82
CA TYR A 7 5.93 3.33 -21.87
C TYR A 7 5.59 2.01 -21.18
N ASN A 8 6.34 0.94 -21.46
CA ASN A 8 6.15 -0.36 -20.81
C ASN A 8 6.38 -0.28 -19.28
N LYS A 9 7.34 0.54 -18.84
CA LYS A 9 7.55 0.78 -17.39
C LYS A 9 6.39 1.55 -16.76
N VAL A 10 5.77 2.51 -17.45
CA VAL A 10 4.57 3.21 -16.98
C VAL A 10 3.42 2.21 -16.77
N ILE A 11 3.17 1.31 -17.72
CA ILE A 11 2.16 0.25 -17.59
C ILE A 11 2.45 -0.66 -16.39
N ARG A 12 3.70 -1.10 -16.24
CA ARG A 12 4.09 -1.98 -15.13
C ARG A 12 3.91 -1.31 -13.78
N LEU A 13 4.28 -0.04 -13.65
CA LEU A 13 4.06 0.73 -12.44
C LEU A 13 2.57 0.92 -12.13
N LYS A 14 1.70 1.12 -13.13
CA LYS A 14 0.24 1.15 -12.92
C LYS A 14 -0.26 -0.18 -12.34
N GLY A 15 0.26 -1.30 -12.83
CA GLY A 15 -0.02 -2.62 -12.27
C GLY A 15 0.37 -2.73 -10.80
N TYR A 16 1.51 -2.17 -10.39
CA TYR A 16 1.91 -2.12 -8.99
C TYR A 16 1.01 -1.20 -8.16
N VAL A 17 0.66 -0.01 -8.66
CA VAL A 17 -0.28 0.89 -7.97
C VAL A 17 -1.60 0.17 -7.70
N ASN A 18 -2.19 -0.52 -8.68
CA ASN A 18 -3.45 -1.24 -8.48
C ASN A 18 -3.34 -2.33 -7.40
N ARG A 19 -2.24 -3.11 -7.40
CA ARG A 19 -2.03 -4.16 -6.38
C ARG A 19 -1.83 -3.58 -4.99
N LEU A 20 -1.09 -2.47 -4.87
CA LEU A 20 -0.88 -1.78 -3.61
C LEU A 20 -2.17 -1.12 -3.11
N SER A 21 -3.00 -0.56 -3.98
CA SER A 21 -4.31 -0.02 -3.60
C SER A 21 -5.23 -1.11 -3.05
N ASN A 22 -5.29 -2.28 -3.70
CA ASN A 22 -6.06 -3.41 -3.16
C ASN A 22 -5.53 -3.86 -1.79
N LEU A 23 -4.19 -3.93 -1.63
CA LEU A 23 -3.58 -4.27 -0.34
C LEU A 23 -3.91 -3.22 0.74
N LEU A 24 -3.96 -1.94 0.38
CA LEU A 24 -4.31 -0.86 1.29
C LEU A 24 -5.77 -0.99 1.76
N ASP A 25 -6.68 -1.26 0.83
CA ASP A 25 -8.10 -1.50 1.13
C ASP A 25 -8.27 -2.72 2.03
N ASP A 26 -7.58 -3.83 1.74
CA ASP A 26 -7.55 -5.03 2.58
C ASP A 26 -7.01 -4.73 3.99
N THR A 27 -5.98 -3.89 4.09
CA THR A 27 -5.37 -3.48 5.36
C THR A 27 -6.36 -2.66 6.20
N TYR A 28 -7.11 -1.73 5.60
CA TYR A 28 -8.16 -1.00 6.29
C TYR A 28 -9.35 -1.87 6.69
N GLY A 29 -9.59 -2.97 5.97
CA GLY A 29 -10.61 -3.96 6.31
C GLY A 29 -10.28 -4.83 7.53
N LEU A 30 -9.03 -4.82 8.03
CA LEU A 30 -8.63 -5.62 9.18
C LEU A 30 -9.07 -4.96 10.50
N ASP A 31 -10.12 -5.52 11.11
CA ASP A 31 -10.57 -5.15 12.45
C ASP A 31 -10.11 -6.17 13.50
N PHE A 32 -9.08 -5.80 14.28
CA PHE A 32 -8.57 -6.61 15.38
C PHE A 32 -9.29 -6.36 16.72
N THR A 33 -10.19 -5.36 16.78
CA THR A 33 -10.80 -4.91 18.03
C THR A 33 -11.58 -6.04 18.71
N GLN A 34 -12.20 -6.94 17.93
CA GLN A 34 -12.88 -8.13 18.43
C GLN A 34 -11.98 -9.07 19.24
N PHE A 35 -10.69 -9.19 18.88
CA PHE A 35 -9.76 -10.08 19.56
C PHE A 35 -9.30 -9.52 20.90
N LYS A 36 -9.21 -8.17 21.01
CA LYS A 36 -8.83 -7.50 22.26
C LYS A 36 -9.75 -7.91 23.41
N THR A 37 -11.06 -7.79 23.20
CA THR A 37 -12.06 -8.12 24.21
C THR A 37 -12.01 -9.60 24.59
N ALA A 38 -11.96 -10.50 23.59
CA ALA A 38 -11.90 -11.94 23.83
C ALA A 38 -10.66 -12.35 24.64
N GLY A 39 -9.48 -11.82 24.29
CA GLY A 39 -8.26 -12.12 25.03
C GLY A 39 -8.18 -11.46 26.39
N THR A 40 -8.75 -10.26 26.56
CA THR A 40 -8.87 -9.63 27.89
C THR A 40 -9.79 -10.42 28.82
N THR A 41 -10.98 -10.81 28.36
CA THR A 41 -11.92 -11.56 29.19
C THR A 41 -11.40 -12.95 29.57
N ASN A 42 -10.72 -13.64 28.65
CA ASN A 42 -10.34 -15.03 28.85
C ASN A 42 -8.94 -15.22 29.45
N TRP A 43 -8.00 -14.30 29.19
CA TRP A 43 -6.60 -14.43 29.58
C TRP A 43 -6.12 -13.24 30.40
N SER A 44 -5.99 -12.05 29.81
CA SER A 44 -5.24 -10.97 30.47
C SER A 44 -5.94 -10.35 31.67
N GLY A 45 -7.26 -10.36 31.73
CA GLY A 45 -8.03 -9.91 32.90
C GLY A 45 -7.81 -10.76 34.16
N LYS A 46 -7.14 -11.92 34.06
CA LYS A 46 -6.87 -12.84 35.18
C LYS A 46 -5.42 -12.78 35.68
N VAL A 47 -4.53 -12.04 35.01
CA VAL A 47 -3.09 -11.98 35.32
C VAL A 47 -2.56 -10.54 35.23
N LYS A 48 -1.51 -10.20 36.00
CA LYS A 48 -0.92 -8.85 35.98
C LYS A 48 -0.17 -8.48 34.68
N LYS A 49 0.34 -9.49 33.98
CA LYS A 49 1.01 -9.37 32.68
C LYS A 49 0.59 -10.55 31.81
N SER A 50 0.25 -10.29 30.57
CA SER A 50 -0.23 -11.29 29.63
C SER A 50 0.52 -11.19 28.32
N GLN A 51 1.09 -12.31 27.88
CA GLN A 51 1.72 -12.42 26.56
C GLN A 51 0.72 -12.07 25.44
N PHE A 52 -0.57 -12.33 25.65
CA PHE A 52 -1.61 -11.93 24.71
C PHE A 52 -1.66 -10.41 24.50
N ASP A 53 -1.56 -9.60 25.56
CA ASP A 53 -1.65 -8.14 25.42
C ASP A 53 -0.43 -7.58 24.67
N ASP A 54 0.75 -8.13 24.95
CA ASP A 54 2.00 -7.75 24.30
C ASP A 54 1.97 -8.10 22.79
N GLU A 55 1.53 -9.31 22.45
CA GLU A 55 1.38 -9.76 21.06
C GLU A 55 0.28 -8.99 20.32
N TYR A 56 -0.86 -8.76 20.96
CA TYR A 56 -1.96 -7.96 20.40
C TYR A 56 -1.50 -6.53 20.11
N LYS A 57 -0.79 -5.91 21.05
CA LYS A 57 -0.25 -4.56 20.88
C LYS A 57 0.75 -4.53 19.72
N LYS A 58 1.67 -5.50 19.65
CA LYS A 58 2.64 -5.60 18.56
C LYS A 58 1.95 -5.72 17.20
N ALA A 59 0.96 -6.61 17.06
CA ALA A 59 0.21 -6.77 15.82
C ALA A 59 -0.56 -5.49 15.43
N SER A 60 -1.17 -4.81 16.41
CA SER A 60 -1.86 -3.53 16.20
C SER A 60 -0.89 -2.43 15.74
N ASP A 61 0.28 -2.34 16.37
CA ASP A 61 1.32 -1.37 16.03
C ASP A 61 1.92 -1.67 14.63
N GLU A 62 2.10 -2.94 14.26
CA GLU A 62 2.53 -3.35 12.91
C GLU A 62 1.49 -2.99 11.83
N LEU A 63 0.20 -3.26 12.09
CA LEU A 63 -0.88 -2.89 11.17
C LEU A 63 -0.95 -1.37 10.97
N ALA A 64 -0.85 -0.60 12.07
CA ALA A 64 -0.91 0.86 12.03
C ALA A 64 0.22 1.49 11.20
N ARG A 65 1.38 0.82 11.09
CA ARG A 65 2.49 1.25 10.21
C ARG A 65 2.31 0.80 8.77
N THR A 66 1.63 -0.31 8.53
CA THR A 66 1.50 -0.90 7.19
C THR A 66 0.75 0.02 6.22
N ALA A 67 -0.38 0.61 6.64
CA ALA A 67 -1.16 1.46 5.75
C ALA A 67 -0.36 2.69 5.24
N PRO A 68 0.29 3.51 6.11
CA PRO A 68 1.16 4.61 5.67
C PRO A 68 2.30 4.18 4.74
N GLU A 69 2.95 3.04 5.01
CA GLU A 69 4.03 2.52 4.17
C GLU A 69 3.53 2.15 2.77
N VAL A 70 2.33 1.56 2.67
CA VAL A 70 1.69 1.23 1.38
C VAL A 70 1.26 2.50 0.64
N GLU A 71 0.70 3.50 1.33
CA GLU A 71 0.36 4.80 0.75
C GLU A 71 1.59 5.52 0.16
N GLU A 72 2.72 5.50 0.89
CA GLU A 72 3.98 6.06 0.41
C GLU A 72 4.50 5.33 -0.83
N ALA A 73 4.42 4.00 -0.84
CA ALA A 73 4.80 3.18 -1.99
C ALA A 73 3.92 3.48 -3.22
N ILE A 74 2.61 3.65 -3.03
CA ILE A 74 1.67 4.08 -4.07
C ILE A 74 2.10 5.46 -4.60
N SER A 75 2.27 6.44 -3.73
CA SER A 75 2.66 7.82 -4.09
C SER A 75 3.95 7.84 -4.91
N THR A 76 4.96 7.08 -4.47
CA THR A 76 6.24 6.93 -5.17
C THR A 76 6.06 6.33 -6.56
N CYS A 77 5.24 5.29 -6.71
CA CYS A 77 4.94 4.70 -8.00
C CYS A 77 4.24 5.71 -8.93
N LYS A 78 3.22 6.44 -8.43
CA LYS A 78 2.50 7.46 -9.19
C LYS A 78 3.45 8.57 -9.69
N SER A 79 4.33 9.06 -8.82
CA SER A 79 5.32 10.10 -9.16
C SER A 79 6.31 9.62 -10.23
N LYS A 80 6.83 8.38 -10.10
CA LYS A 80 7.73 7.79 -11.10
C LYS A 80 7.03 7.52 -12.43
N MET A 81 5.76 7.10 -12.41
CA MET A 81 4.96 6.94 -13.63
C MET A 81 4.83 8.26 -14.39
N TYR A 82 4.45 9.32 -13.68
CA TYR A 82 4.28 10.65 -14.27
C TYR A 82 5.60 11.16 -14.87
N SER A 83 6.69 11.05 -14.11
CA SER A 83 8.03 11.45 -14.56
C SER A 83 8.48 10.68 -15.82
N LEU A 84 8.25 9.36 -15.85
CA LEU A 84 8.57 8.53 -17.01
C LEU A 84 7.72 8.90 -18.22
N ALA A 85 6.40 9.07 -18.05
CA ALA A 85 5.49 9.47 -19.10
C ALA A 85 5.89 10.83 -19.72
N TRP A 86 6.29 11.79 -18.89
CA TRP A 86 6.79 13.09 -19.34
C TRP A 86 8.12 13.04 -20.07
N SER A 87 8.96 12.05 -19.78
CA SER A 87 10.26 11.90 -20.43
C SER A 87 10.19 11.24 -21.82
N ILE A 88 9.01 10.84 -22.29
CA ILE A 88 8.80 10.26 -23.63
C ILE A 88 8.86 11.37 -24.69
N ASP A 89 9.61 11.16 -25.76
CA ASP A 89 9.81 12.15 -26.83
C ASP A 89 8.73 12.04 -27.91
N ASP A 90 8.31 10.82 -28.27
CA ASP A 90 7.20 10.58 -29.19
C ASP A 90 5.88 11.15 -28.62
N LYS A 91 5.30 12.12 -29.34
CA LYS A 91 4.13 12.86 -28.87
C LYS A 91 2.92 11.95 -28.61
N TRP A 92 2.67 10.99 -29.48
CA TRP A 92 1.49 10.13 -29.36
C TRP A 92 1.63 9.14 -28.21
N MET A 93 2.81 8.55 -28.05
CA MET A 93 3.14 7.66 -26.95
C MET A 93 3.16 8.39 -25.61
N LYS A 94 3.70 9.63 -25.57
CA LYS A 94 3.63 10.50 -24.39
C LYS A 94 2.19 10.75 -23.96
N THR A 95 1.30 11.12 -24.89
CA THR A 95 -0.13 11.32 -24.58
C THR A 95 -0.77 10.05 -23.99
N LYS A 96 -0.50 8.88 -24.59
CA LYS A 96 -0.99 7.60 -24.06
C LYS A 96 -0.44 7.30 -22.67
N ALA A 97 0.85 7.54 -22.44
CA ALA A 97 1.49 7.30 -21.15
C ALA A 97 0.89 8.21 -20.07
N LEU A 98 0.72 9.50 -20.36
CA LEU A 98 0.13 10.46 -19.43
C LEU A 98 -1.32 10.12 -19.08
N ALA A 99 -2.10 9.60 -20.03
CA ALA A 99 -3.47 9.12 -19.77
C ALA A 99 -3.51 7.98 -18.73
N ILE A 100 -2.50 7.11 -18.70
CA ILE A 100 -2.39 6.04 -17.68
C ILE A 100 -2.10 6.61 -16.28
N THR A 101 -1.49 7.79 -16.22
CA THR A 101 -1.14 8.47 -14.96
C THR A 101 -2.26 9.34 -14.40
N ALA A 102 -3.41 9.42 -15.08
CA ALA A 102 -4.61 10.01 -14.50
C ALA A 102 -5.13 9.05 -13.40
N PHE A 103 -5.26 9.57 -12.18
CA PHE A 103 -5.74 8.85 -11.01
C PHE A 103 -7.03 9.48 -10.51
#